data_AF-A0A949MYD7-F1
#
_entry.id   AF-A0A949MYD7-F1
#
_cell.length_a   1.000
_cell.length_b   1.000
_cell.length_c   1.000
_cell.angle_alpha   90.00
_cell.angle_beta   90.00
_cell.angle_gamma   90.00
#
_symmetry.space_group_name_H-M   'P 1'
#
loop_
_entity.id
_entity.type
_entity.pdbx_description
1 polymer ?
#
loop_
_entity_poly.entity_id
_entity_poly.type
_entity_poly.pdbx_seq_one_letter_code
_entity_poly.pdbx_strand_id
1 'polypeptide(L)'
;MVLQVEFSSIFSDIMTTLEELFYAYSMYVFMVLGLVLIYLILTRVIFRGTTYQISKKGKVCVLTMAGKERSLEYMQKFGGMKEIEVRTIEYLRTHKSVSYKKLEDAVGEDVIQNLMREGFIEIE
;
A
#
# COMPACT_ATOMS: atom_id res chain seq x y z
N MET A 1 69.82 -21.99 11.42
CA MET A 1 69.73 -21.07 10.27
C MET A 1 68.99 -21.70 9.09
N VAL A 2 69.27 -22.97 8.73
CA VAL A 2 68.59 -23.69 7.62
C VAL A 2 67.07 -23.84 7.83
N LEU A 3 66.62 -24.23 9.04
CA LEU A 3 65.20 -24.39 9.36
C LEU A 3 64.38 -23.11 9.15
N GLN A 4 64.96 -21.94 9.45
CA GLN A 4 64.25 -20.65 9.38
C GLN A 4 64.04 -20.18 7.93
N VAL A 5 64.91 -20.60 7.02
CA VAL A 5 64.80 -20.32 5.58
C VAL A 5 63.67 -21.15 4.97
N GLU A 6 63.58 -22.44 5.35
CA GLU A 6 62.51 -23.35 4.91
C GLU A 6 61.12 -22.93 5.43
N PHE A 7 61.02 -22.46 6.67
CA PHE A 7 59.76 -21.92 7.19
C PHE A 7 59.33 -20.62 6.47
N SER A 8 60.28 -19.78 6.06
CA SER A 8 59.95 -18.54 5.34
C SER A 8 59.45 -18.80 3.92
N SER A 9 60.01 -19.80 3.23
CA SER A 9 59.58 -20.16 1.87
C SER A 9 58.20 -20.82 1.86
N ILE A 10 57.96 -21.75 2.79
CA ILE A 10 56.64 -22.39 2.93
C ILE A 10 55.57 -21.36 3.27
N PHE A 11 55.87 -20.41 4.16
CA PHE A 11 54.93 -19.37 4.53
C PHE A 11 54.63 -18.42 3.36
N SER A 12 55.65 -18.07 2.56
CA SER A 12 55.47 -17.28 1.34
C SER A 12 54.56 -18.00 0.35
N ASP A 13 54.80 -19.28 0.08
CA ASP A 13 54.00 -20.07 -0.86
C ASP A 13 52.54 -20.21 -0.40
N ILE A 14 52.30 -20.36 0.91
CA ILE A 14 50.95 -20.37 1.48
C ILE A 14 50.26 -19.02 1.25
N MET A 15 50.94 -17.90 1.51
CA MET A 15 50.35 -16.57 1.31
C MET A 15 50.07 -16.28 -0.16
N THR A 16 50.97 -16.65 -1.07
CA THR A 16 50.74 -16.48 -2.51
C THR A 16 49.58 -17.33 -3.01
N THR A 17 49.46 -18.58 -2.54
CA THR A 17 48.32 -19.44 -2.87
C THR A 17 47.00 -18.87 -2.33
N LEU A 18 47.03 -18.28 -1.13
CA LEU A 18 45.86 -17.65 -0.51
C LEU A 18 45.43 -16.39 -1.28
N GLU A 19 46.39 -15.58 -1.72
CA GLU A 19 46.14 -14.39 -2.55
C GLU A 19 45.56 -14.79 -3.91
N GLU A 20 46.13 -15.79 -4.58
CA GLU A 20 45.59 -16.30 -5.84
C GLU A 20 44.16 -16.84 -5.69
N LEU A 21 43.87 -17.55 -4.60
CA LEU A 21 42.51 -18.01 -4.29
C LEU A 21 41.58 -16.81 -4.06
N PHE A 22 42.03 -15.81 -3.31
CA PHE A 22 41.22 -14.62 -3.03
C PHE A 22 40.93 -13.85 -4.31
N TYR A 23 41.90 -13.68 -5.20
CA TYR A 23 41.69 -13.05 -6.51
C TYR A 23 40.75 -13.87 -7.39
N ALA A 24 40.92 -15.18 -7.46
CA ALA A 24 40.06 -16.07 -8.24
C ALA A 24 38.59 -16.02 -7.78
N TYR A 25 38.35 -15.96 -6.46
CA TYR A 25 37.00 -15.93 -5.89
C TYR A 25 36.44 -14.52 -5.67
N SER A 26 37.26 -13.47 -5.74
CA SER A 26 36.84 -12.09 -5.54
C SER A 26 35.70 -11.68 -6.48
N MET A 27 35.78 -12.07 -7.77
CA MET A 27 34.73 -11.79 -8.74
C MET A 27 33.38 -12.42 -8.36
N TYR A 28 33.39 -13.64 -7.81
CA TYR A 28 32.19 -14.30 -7.33
C TYR A 28 31.59 -13.59 -6.12
N VAL A 29 32.43 -13.15 -5.18
CA VAL A 29 31.99 -12.38 -4.01
C VAL A 29 31.34 -11.05 -4.44
N PHE A 30 31.94 -10.34 -5.40
CA PHE A 30 31.35 -9.11 -5.96
C PHE A 30 30.05 -9.37 -6.73
N MET A 31 29.96 -10.48 -7.46
CA MET A 31 28.74 -10.88 -8.17
C MET A 31 27.59 -11.16 -7.20
N VAL A 32 27.86 -11.88 -6.11
CA VAL A 32 26.87 -12.15 -5.05
C VAL A 32 26.43 -10.86 -4.36
N LEU A 33 27.37 -9.98 -4.01
CA LEU A 33 27.06 -8.66 -3.43
C LEU A 33 26.19 -7.81 -4.38
N GLY A 34 26.51 -7.80 -5.67
CA GLY A 34 25.73 -7.11 -6.69
C GLY A 34 24.30 -7.65 -6.79
N LEU A 35 24.12 -8.97 -6.79
CA LEU A 35 22.80 -9.61 -6.78
C LEU A 35 21.98 -9.23 -5.55
N VAL A 36 22.59 -9.20 -4.36
CA VAL A 36 21.92 -8.78 -3.12
C VAL A 36 21.46 -7.33 -3.20
N LEU A 37 22.31 -6.42 -3.71
CA LEU A 37 21.95 -5.02 -3.89
C LEU A 37 20.81 -4.84 -4.89
N ILE A 38 20.85 -5.54 -6.03
CA ILE A 38 19.78 -5.51 -7.05
C ILE A 38 18.47 -6.02 -6.45
N TYR A 39 18.50 -7.11 -5.68
CA TYR A 39 17.34 -7.66 -5.00
C TYR A 39 16.72 -6.66 -4.01
N LEU A 40 17.55 -5.96 -3.22
CA LEU A 40 17.07 -4.93 -2.28
C LEU A 40 16.42 -3.74 -3.01
N ILE A 41 17.00 -3.30 -4.14
CA ILE A 41 16.44 -2.23 -4.96
C ILE A 41 15.09 -2.65 -5.56
N LEU A 42 15.03 -3.83 -6.17
CA LEU A 42 13.78 -4.37 -6.75
C LEU A 42 12.69 -4.49 -5.68
N THR A 43 13.03 -5.05 -4.52
CA THR A 43 12.07 -5.18 -3.40
C THR A 43 11.55 -3.80 -2.99
N ARG A 44 12.42 -2.79 -2.87
CA ARG A 44 12.02 -1.43 -2.51
C ARG A 44 11.13 -0.75 -3.57
N VAL A 45 11.42 -0.97 -4.86
CA VAL A 45 10.65 -0.43 -5.98
C VAL A 45 9.29 -1.11 -6.09
N ILE A 46 9.24 -2.44 -5.98
CA ILE A 46 8.00 -3.22 -6.01
C ILE A 46 7.11 -2.82 -4.84
N PHE A 47 7.62 -2.78 -3.60
CA PHE A 47 6.81 -2.37 -2.44
C PHE A 47 6.28 -0.94 -2.57
N ARG A 48 7.05 0.01 -3.11
CA ARG A 48 6.51 1.35 -3.39
C ARG A 48 5.48 1.33 -4.52
N GLY A 49 5.68 0.55 -5.59
CA GLY A 49 4.75 0.47 -6.71
C GLY A 49 3.44 -0.24 -6.38
N THR A 50 3.48 -1.33 -5.61
CA THR A 50 2.30 -2.14 -5.28
C THR A 50 1.40 -1.47 -4.25
N THR A 51 1.94 -0.63 -3.37
CA THR A 51 1.13 0.13 -2.39
C THR A 51 0.22 1.15 -3.09
N TYR A 52 0.61 1.69 -4.25
CA TYR A 52 -0.20 2.67 -4.99
C TYR A 52 -1.32 2.05 -5.84
N GLN A 53 -1.23 0.77 -6.22
CA GLN A 53 -2.21 0.15 -7.11
C GLN A 53 -3.32 -0.63 -6.40
N ILE A 54 -3.11 -1.12 -5.18
CA ILE A 54 -4.11 -1.95 -4.48
C ILE A 54 -5.29 -1.09 -3.95
N SER A 55 -5.19 0.24 -3.92
CA SER A 55 -6.24 1.14 -3.42
C SER A 55 -7.16 1.76 -4.50
N LYS A 56 -7.11 1.31 -5.77
CA LYS A 56 -7.90 1.92 -6.87
C LYS A 56 -9.20 1.20 -7.24
N LYS A 57 -9.76 0.42 -6.33
CA LYS A 57 -11.22 0.23 -6.21
C LYS A 57 -11.62 0.70 -4.81
N GLY A 58 -11.54 2.01 -4.58
CA GLY A 58 -12.02 2.57 -3.33
C GLY A 58 -13.52 2.31 -3.24
N LYS A 59 -13.97 1.83 -2.09
CA LYS A 59 -15.39 1.70 -1.72
C LYS A 59 -16.16 2.94 -2.20
N VAL A 60 -17.18 2.76 -3.02
CA VAL A 60 -17.99 3.85 -3.57
C VAL A 60 -19.36 3.80 -2.91
N CYS A 61 -19.77 4.93 -2.33
CA CYS A 61 -21.12 5.08 -1.80
C CYS A 61 -22.08 5.39 -2.96
N VAL A 62 -23.14 4.58 -3.06
CA VAL A 62 -24.18 4.69 -4.08
C VAL A 62 -25.54 4.80 -3.39
N LEU A 63 -26.48 5.52 -4.00
CA LEU A 63 -27.85 5.60 -3.49
C LEU A 63 -28.65 4.37 -3.91
N THR A 64 -29.26 3.73 -2.91
CA THR A 64 -30.26 2.68 -3.10
C THR A 64 -31.56 3.26 -3.67
N MET A 65 -32.46 2.40 -4.16
CA MET A 65 -33.81 2.81 -4.62
C MET A 65 -34.58 3.58 -3.55
N ALA A 66 -34.48 3.18 -2.28
CA ALA A 66 -35.12 3.85 -1.15
C ALA A 66 -34.63 5.30 -0.96
N GLY A 67 -33.32 5.54 -1.19
CA GLY A 67 -32.71 6.87 -1.15
C GLY A 67 -33.01 7.73 -2.38
N LYS A 68 -33.35 7.13 -3.53
CA LYS A 68 -33.71 7.86 -4.77
C LYS A 68 -35.16 8.32 -4.80
N GLU A 69 -36.09 7.52 -4.27
CA GLU A 69 -37.53 7.74 -4.50
C GLU A 69 -38.23 8.54 -3.38
N ARG A 70 -37.66 8.62 -2.17
CA ARG A 70 -38.30 9.36 -1.07
C ARG A 70 -38.16 10.88 -1.20
N SER A 71 -39.19 11.64 -0.85
CA SER A 71 -39.10 13.11 -0.81
C SER A 71 -38.15 13.55 0.31
N LEU A 72 -37.17 14.42 -0.01
CA LEU A 72 -36.20 14.96 0.96
C LEU A 72 -36.90 15.74 2.07
N GLU A 73 -37.95 16.51 1.74
CA GLU A 73 -38.75 17.24 2.72
C GLU A 73 -39.46 16.31 3.70
N TYR A 74 -39.91 15.15 3.23
CA TYR A 74 -40.55 14.15 4.08
C TYR A 74 -39.53 13.51 5.04
N MET A 75 -38.33 13.20 4.56
CA MET A 75 -37.26 12.62 5.38
C MET A 75 -36.81 13.58 6.48
N GLN A 76 -36.73 14.88 6.18
CA GLN A 76 -36.38 15.91 7.15
C GLN A 76 -37.49 16.16 8.19
N LYS A 77 -38.76 16.27 7.76
CA LYS A 77 -39.87 16.63 8.65
C LYS A 77 -40.46 15.46 9.44
N PHE A 78 -40.49 14.27 8.84
CA PHE A 78 -41.19 13.10 9.41
C PHE A 78 -40.25 11.91 9.65
N GLY A 79 -39.13 11.83 8.94
CA GLY A 79 -38.14 10.77 9.12
C GLY A 79 -37.21 10.97 10.31
N GLY A 80 -37.24 12.13 10.97
CA GLY A 80 -36.32 12.46 12.07
C GLY A 80 -34.85 12.59 11.62
N MET A 81 -34.63 12.71 10.31
CA MET A 81 -33.31 12.69 9.71
C MET A 81 -32.61 14.04 9.91
N LYS A 82 -31.33 14.01 10.26
CA LYS A 82 -30.55 15.24 10.50
C LYS A 82 -30.34 15.99 9.19
N GLU A 83 -30.18 17.31 9.26
CA GLU A 83 -29.95 18.13 8.07
C GLU A 83 -28.73 17.68 7.25
N ILE A 84 -27.67 17.21 7.94
CA ILE A 84 -26.45 16.69 7.34
C ILE A 84 -26.73 15.40 6.53
N GLU A 85 -27.59 14.51 7.03
CA GLU A 85 -27.97 13.26 6.37
C GLU A 85 -28.77 13.56 5.09
N VAL A 86 -29.73 14.49 5.16
CA VAL A 86 -30.52 14.93 4.00
C VAL A 86 -29.64 15.56 2.94
N ARG A 87 -28.69 16.42 3.33
CA ARG A 87 -27.73 17.05 2.41
C ARG A 87 -26.79 16.03 1.78
N THR A 88 -26.44 14.95 2.49
CA THR A 88 -25.65 13.84 1.97
C THR A 88 -26.41 13.09 0.87
N ILE A 89 -27.70 12.79 1.09
CA ILE A 89 -28.55 12.14 0.08
C ILE A 89 -28.71 13.05 -1.14
N GLU A 90 -28.95 14.35 -0.96
CA GLU A 90 -29.04 15.32 -2.06
C GLU A 90 -27.73 15.35 -2.87
N TYR A 91 -26.59 15.41 -2.19
CA TYR A 91 -25.28 15.39 -2.85
C TYR A 91 -25.05 14.13 -3.69
N LEU A 92 -25.43 12.96 -3.14
CA LEU A 92 -25.35 11.69 -3.85
C LEU A 92 -26.35 11.60 -5.01
N ARG A 93 -27.52 12.25 -4.95
CA ARG A 93 -28.48 12.30 -6.07
C ARG A 93 -27.90 13.06 -7.26
N THR A 94 -27.20 14.16 -7.01
CA THR A 94 -26.55 14.95 -8.05
C THR A 94 -25.36 14.21 -8.66
N HIS A 95 -24.54 13.55 -7.84
CA HIS A 95 -23.27 12.96 -8.28
C HIS A 95 -23.35 11.46 -8.64
N LYS A 96 -24.50 10.81 -8.38
CA LYS A 96 -24.81 9.37 -8.54
C LYS A 96 -23.98 8.41 -7.69
N SER A 97 -22.67 8.60 -7.64
CA SER A 97 -21.74 7.79 -6.85
C SER A 97 -20.56 8.62 -6.38
N VAL A 98 -20.12 8.40 -5.13
CA VAL A 98 -19.04 9.18 -4.51
C VAL A 98 -18.13 8.23 -3.74
N SER A 99 -16.81 8.45 -3.80
CA SER A 99 -15.84 7.71 -3.00
C SER A 99 -16.18 7.79 -1.51
N TYR A 100 -16.18 6.64 -0.82
CA TYR A 100 -16.43 6.55 0.63
C TYR A 100 -15.56 7.53 1.40
N LYS A 101 -14.26 7.58 1.09
CA LYS A 101 -13.32 8.48 1.78
C LYS A 101 -13.67 9.95 1.60
N LYS A 102 -14.10 10.34 0.38
CA LYS A 102 -14.49 11.72 0.10
C LYS A 102 -15.78 12.09 0.86
N LEU A 103 -16.70 11.13 1.00
CA LEU A 103 -17.93 11.33 1.75
C LEU A 103 -17.64 11.39 3.25
N GLU A 104 -16.78 10.51 3.76
CA GLU A 104 -16.34 10.44 5.14
C GLU A 104 -15.66 11.74 5.57
N ASP A 105 -14.76 12.28 4.75
CA ASP A 105 -14.09 13.57 5.00
C ASP A 105 -15.09 14.74 5.05
N ALA A 106 -16.24 14.64 4.38
CA ALA A 106 -17.22 15.73 4.26
C ALA A 106 -18.30 15.71 5.35
N VAL A 107 -18.79 14.53 5.74
CA VAL A 107 -19.93 14.38 6.66
C VAL A 107 -19.66 13.49 7.87
N GLY A 108 -18.51 12.81 7.92
CA GLY A 108 -18.12 11.93 9.00
C GLY A 108 -18.66 10.51 8.83
N GLU A 109 -17.94 9.54 9.39
CA GLU A 109 -18.27 8.11 9.32
C GLU A 109 -19.63 7.79 9.96
N ASP A 110 -19.96 8.42 11.09
CA ASP A 110 -21.20 8.19 11.83
C ASP A 110 -22.46 8.40 10.96
N VAL A 111 -22.44 9.44 10.13
CA VAL A 111 -23.54 9.79 9.22
C VAL A 111 -23.69 8.73 8.13
N ILE A 112 -22.57 8.27 7.57
CA ILE A 112 -22.57 7.25 6.52
C ILE A 112 -23.11 5.92 7.08
N GLN A 113 -22.66 5.52 8.27
CA GLN A 113 -23.15 4.30 8.91
C GLN A 113 -24.65 4.35 9.23
N ASN A 114 -25.16 5.49 9.70
CA ASN A 114 -26.60 5.66 9.93
C ASN A 114 -27.39 5.53 8.62
N LEU A 115 -26.96 6.21 7.56
CA LEU A 115 -27.62 6.15 6.25
C LEU A 115 -27.55 4.76 5.60
N MET A 116 -26.48 4.01 5.84
CA MET A 116 -26.38 2.60 5.44
C MET A 116 -27.32 1.71 6.26
N ARG A 117 -27.37 1.90 7.58
CA ARG A 117 -28.25 1.13 8.48
C ARG A 117 -29.73 1.31 8.14
N GLU A 118 -30.10 2.51 7.73
CA GLU A 118 -31.46 2.84 7.28
C GLU A 118 -31.72 2.44 5.82
N GLY A 119 -30.71 1.92 5.12
CA GLY A 119 -30.83 1.37 3.78
C GLY A 119 -30.91 2.42 2.68
N PHE A 120 -30.48 3.66 2.92
CA PHE A 120 -30.48 4.74 1.91
C PHE A 120 -29.24 4.73 1.03
N ILE A 121 -28.12 4.23 1.56
CA ILE A 121 -26.82 4.18 0.87
C ILE A 121 -26.29 2.75 0.94
N GLU A 122 -25.68 2.31 -0.15
CA GLU A 122 -24.90 1.07 -0.24
C GLU A 122 -23.46 1.36 -0.63
N ILE A 123 -22.54 0.46 -0.27
CA ILE A 123 -21.13 0.55 -0.64
C ILE A 123 -20.85 -0.52 -1.69
N GLU A 124 -20.42 -0.10 -2.89
CA GLU A 124 -19.91 -0.94 -3.97
C GLU A 124 -18.38 -0.96 -4.04
#